data_AF-A0A5T1AZC5-F1
#
_entry.id   AF-A0A5T1AZC5-F1
#
_cell.length_a   1.000
_cell.length_b   1.000
_cell.length_c   1.000
_cell.angle_alpha   90.00
_cell.angle_beta   90.00
_cell.angle_gamma   90.00
#
_symmetry.space_group_name_H-M   'P 1'
#
loop_
_entity.id
_entity.type
_entity.pdbx_description
1 polymer ?
#
loop_
_entity_poly.entity_id
_entity_poly.type
_entity_poly.pdbx_seq_one_letter_code
_entity_poly.pdbx_strand_id
1 'polypeptide(L)'
;TYNSTYIFKKGNVYILNKHFLVPFGEEIPFFKDLTKKYFLKNIEEFSKGPIQSKYKLDNQIITNAICYEATKEQNYQNSQIIIALSNNAWFNNSSEYKLQQLLMKFYASKYGVSVYHATNGKENIVILPKKLLSKDWKNLSKEIFDDKK
;
A
#
# COMPACT_ATOMS: atom_id res chain seq x y z
N THR A 1 7.70 -19.65 -5.32
CA THR A 1 7.66 -19.15 -3.93
C THR A 1 6.92 -17.82 -3.90
N TYR A 2 6.19 -17.49 -2.83
CA TYR A 2 5.43 -16.23 -2.71
C TYR A 2 5.96 -15.35 -1.58
N ASN A 3 5.94 -14.04 -1.79
CA ASN A 3 6.02 -13.06 -0.71
C ASN A 3 4.61 -12.87 -0.14
N SER A 4 4.40 -13.16 1.15
CA SER A 4 3.04 -13.38 1.68
C SER A 4 2.83 -12.73 3.03
N THR A 5 1.63 -12.21 3.27
CA THR A 5 1.15 -11.78 4.57
C THR A 5 0.22 -12.83 5.17
N TYR A 6 0.40 -13.12 6.45
CA TYR A 6 -0.43 -14.05 7.21
C TYR A 6 -1.34 -13.26 8.16
N ILE A 7 -2.64 -13.57 8.13
CA ILE A 7 -3.64 -12.99 9.01
C ILE A 7 -4.19 -14.08 9.91
N PHE A 8 -4.10 -13.86 11.22
CA PHE A 8 -4.63 -14.76 12.23
C PHE A 8 -5.94 -14.19 12.80
N LYS A 9 -7.04 -14.95 12.71
CA LYS A 9 -8.34 -14.50 13.20
C LYS A 9 -9.16 -15.68 13.73
N LYS A 10 -9.51 -15.61 15.02
CA LYS A 10 -10.33 -16.61 15.72
C LYS A 10 -9.83 -18.05 15.49
N GLY A 11 -8.53 -18.27 15.61
CA GLY A 11 -7.88 -19.58 15.39
C GLY A 11 -7.65 -19.97 13.92
N ASN A 12 -8.10 -19.17 12.94
CA ASN A 12 -7.88 -19.41 11.52
C ASN A 12 -6.69 -18.60 10.99
N VAL A 13 -6.01 -19.14 9.97
CA VAL A 13 -4.91 -18.49 9.25
C VAL A 13 -5.36 -18.21 7.81
N TYR A 14 -5.22 -16.97 7.37
CA TYR A 14 -5.47 -16.54 6.00
C TYR A 14 -4.16 -16.04 5.39
N ILE A 15 -3.86 -16.49 4.17
CA ILE A 15 -2.61 -16.18 3.48
C ILE A 15 -2.91 -15.28 2.29
N LEU A 16 -2.25 -14.14 2.24
CA LEU A 16 -2.39 -13.13 1.20
C LEU A 16 -1.06 -12.97 0.47
N ASN A 17 -1.03 -13.35 -0.81
CA ASN A 17 0.19 -13.34 -1.61
C ASN A 17 0.33 -12.02 -2.36
N LYS A 18 1.55 -11.48 -2.40
CA LYS A 18 1.90 -10.26 -3.13
C LYS A 18 1.47 -10.35 -4.59
N HIS A 19 0.70 -9.37 -5.07
CA HIS A 19 0.15 -9.35 -6.42
C HIS A 19 0.97 -8.47 -7.36
N PHE A 20 1.45 -7.30 -6.95
CA PHE A 20 2.34 -6.47 -7.77
C PHE A 20 3.79 -6.69 -7.35
N LEU A 21 4.52 -7.47 -8.16
CA LEU A 21 5.93 -7.73 -7.97
C LEU A 21 6.78 -6.55 -8.44
N VAL A 22 7.97 -6.42 -7.85
CA VAL A 22 8.99 -5.45 -8.26
C VAL A 22 9.72 -5.98 -9.51
N PRO A 23 9.66 -5.28 -10.65
CA PRO A 23 10.41 -5.67 -11.84
C PRO A 23 11.92 -5.73 -11.55
N PHE A 24 12.59 -6.77 -12.04
CA PHE A 24 14.01 -7.09 -11.87
C PHE A 24 14.48 -7.35 -10.43
N GLY A 25 13.65 -7.07 -9.42
CA GLY A 25 13.91 -7.44 -8.03
C GLY A 25 13.22 -8.74 -7.62
N GLU A 26 11.98 -8.93 -8.05
CA GLU A 26 11.14 -10.09 -7.70
C GLU A 26 10.68 -10.88 -8.93
N GLU A 27 10.57 -10.25 -10.10
CA GLU A 27 10.23 -10.91 -11.37
C GLU A 27 11.03 -10.34 -12.53
N ILE A 28 11.25 -11.11 -13.60
CA ILE A 28 11.83 -10.59 -14.85
C ILE A 28 10.71 -10.36 -15.88
N PRO A 29 10.35 -9.10 -16.20
CA PRO A 29 9.18 -8.81 -17.01
C PRO A 29 9.33 -9.15 -18.51
N PHE A 30 10.54 -9.05 -19.06
CA PHE A 30 10.80 -9.26 -20.50
C PHE A 30 12.21 -9.81 -20.73
N PHE A 31 12.43 -10.42 -21.89
CA PHE A 31 13.70 -11.04 -22.31
C PHE A 31 14.32 -11.97 -21.25
N LYS A 32 13.47 -12.71 -20.54
CA LYS A 32 13.83 -13.50 -19.35
C LYS A 32 15.10 -14.33 -19.51
N ASP A 33 15.21 -15.11 -20.59
CA ASP A 33 16.36 -15.98 -20.82
C ASP A 33 17.64 -15.18 -21.07
N LEU A 34 17.56 -14.07 -21.82
CA LEU A 34 18.67 -13.17 -22.06
C LEU A 34 19.10 -12.46 -20.76
N THR A 35 18.14 -11.92 -20.02
CA THR A 35 18.37 -11.23 -18.75
C THR A 35 19.00 -12.17 -17.74
N LYS A 36 18.49 -13.39 -17.58
CA LYS A 36 19.11 -14.40 -16.71
C LYS A 36 20.51 -14.77 -17.20
N LYS A 37 20.68 -15.09 -18.49
CA LYS A 37 21.97 -15.55 -19.01
C LYS A 37 23.08 -14.50 -18.90
N TYR A 38 22.80 -13.23 -19.11
CA TYR A 38 23.83 -12.19 -19.23
C TYR A 38 23.88 -11.21 -18.05
N PHE A 39 22.78 -10.98 -17.34
CA PHE A 39 22.69 -9.92 -16.32
C PHE A 39 22.39 -10.42 -14.91
N LEU A 40 21.45 -11.37 -14.76
CA LEU A 40 20.91 -11.82 -13.47
C LEU A 40 20.91 -13.37 -13.36
N LYS A 41 22.08 -13.98 -13.48
CA LYS A 41 22.25 -15.45 -13.59
C LYS A 41 21.62 -16.26 -12.45
N ASN A 42 21.61 -15.72 -11.24
CA ASN A 42 21.20 -16.43 -10.03
C ASN A 42 19.96 -15.81 -9.36
N ILE A 43 19.18 -15.01 -10.09
CA ILE A 43 17.97 -14.42 -9.49
C ILE A 43 16.86 -15.48 -9.39
N GLU A 44 16.39 -15.70 -8.17
CA GLU A 44 15.16 -16.42 -7.91
C GLU A 44 13.96 -15.47 -8.06
N GLU A 45 12.94 -15.91 -8.77
CA GLU A 45 11.72 -15.12 -8.99
C GLU A 45 10.63 -15.54 -8.00
N PHE A 46 9.90 -14.54 -7.51
CA PHE A 46 8.66 -14.78 -6.81
C PHE A 46 7.52 -15.07 -7.80
N SER A 47 6.57 -15.87 -7.33
CA SER A 47 5.33 -16.12 -8.03
C SER A 47 4.35 -14.98 -7.72
N LYS A 48 3.65 -14.50 -8.74
CA LYS A 48 2.62 -13.47 -8.62
C LYS A 48 1.37 -14.04 -7.95
N GLY A 49 0.86 -13.39 -6.91
CA GLY A 49 -0.44 -13.74 -6.31
C GLY A 49 -1.56 -13.61 -7.35
N PRO A 50 -2.54 -14.53 -7.41
CA PRO A 50 -3.53 -14.53 -8.48
C PRO A 50 -4.55 -13.39 -8.38
N ILE A 51 -4.79 -12.87 -7.17
CA ILE A 51 -5.76 -11.81 -6.88
C ILE A 51 -5.14 -10.74 -5.99
N GLN A 52 -5.72 -9.54 -5.99
CA GLN A 52 -5.37 -8.51 -5.01
C GLN A 52 -5.74 -8.96 -3.60
N SER A 53 -4.86 -8.66 -2.65
CA SER A 53 -4.95 -9.10 -1.25
C SER A 53 -5.98 -8.29 -0.45
N LYS A 54 -7.26 -8.38 -0.84
CA LYS A 54 -8.39 -7.66 -0.22
C LYS A 54 -9.26 -8.57 0.64
N TYR A 55 -9.74 -8.06 1.77
CA TYR A 55 -10.64 -8.77 2.67
C TYR A 55 -11.56 -7.80 3.43
N LYS A 56 -12.63 -8.33 4.03
CA LYS A 56 -13.58 -7.55 4.82
C LYS A 56 -13.41 -7.83 6.32
N LEU A 57 -13.29 -6.78 7.13
CA LEU A 57 -13.25 -6.85 8.59
C LEU A 57 -14.16 -5.75 9.15
N ASP A 58 -15.13 -6.13 9.98
CA ASP A 58 -16.07 -5.20 10.65
C ASP A 58 -16.68 -4.17 9.70
N ASN A 59 -17.22 -4.68 8.57
CA ASN A 59 -17.78 -3.90 7.47
C ASN A 59 -16.82 -2.96 6.72
N GLN A 60 -15.52 -3.04 7.00
CA GLN A 60 -14.50 -2.29 6.30
C GLN A 60 -13.78 -3.15 5.26
N ILE A 61 -13.56 -2.60 4.06
CA ILE A 61 -12.74 -3.24 3.03
C ILE A 61 -11.28 -2.89 3.27
N ILE A 62 -10.49 -3.90 3.60
CA ILE A 62 -9.06 -3.78 3.88
C ILE A 62 -8.27 -4.39 2.72
N THR A 63 -7.28 -3.66 2.26
CA THR A 63 -6.31 -4.15 1.27
C THR A 63 -4.93 -4.27 1.91
N ASN A 64 -4.37 -5.48 1.93
CA ASN A 64 -2.97 -5.68 2.26
C ASN A 64 -2.10 -5.35 1.06
N ALA A 65 -1.04 -4.59 1.29
CA ALA A 65 -0.08 -4.21 0.27
C ALA A 65 1.35 -4.43 0.78
N ILE A 66 2.13 -5.25 0.10
CA ILE A 66 3.52 -5.53 0.49
C ILE A 66 4.47 -4.60 -0.27
N CYS A 67 5.22 -3.77 0.45
CA CYS A 67 6.28 -2.91 -0.07
C CYS A 67 5.80 -2.03 -1.23
N TYR A 68 6.33 -2.27 -2.43
CA TYR A 68 5.97 -1.59 -3.67
C TYR A 68 4.46 -1.57 -3.99
N GLU A 69 3.70 -2.55 -3.52
CA GLU A 69 2.24 -2.56 -3.71
C GLU A 69 1.54 -1.37 -3.05
N ALA A 70 2.12 -0.80 -2.00
CA ALA A 70 1.54 0.32 -1.27
C ALA A 70 1.49 1.60 -2.11
N THR A 71 2.25 1.67 -3.21
CA THR A 71 2.23 2.81 -4.15
C THR A 71 1.41 2.50 -5.41
N LYS A 72 0.70 1.37 -5.47
CA LYS A 72 -0.19 1.02 -6.60
C LYS A 72 -1.58 1.58 -6.40
N GLU A 73 -1.97 2.52 -7.26
CA GLU A 73 -3.29 3.15 -7.27
C GLU A 73 -4.46 2.14 -7.21
N GLN A 74 -4.32 1.00 -7.90
CA GLN A 74 -5.32 -0.06 -7.97
C GLN A 74 -5.64 -0.66 -6.58
N ASN A 75 -4.73 -0.55 -5.62
CA ASN A 75 -4.97 -1.01 -4.24
C ASN A 75 -5.81 -0.01 -3.43
N TYR A 76 -5.89 1.26 -3.85
CA TYR A 76 -6.71 2.28 -3.20
C TYR A 76 -8.14 2.28 -3.73
N GLN A 77 -8.35 1.87 -4.99
CA GLN A 77 -9.68 1.72 -5.56
C GLN A 77 -10.48 0.65 -4.80
N ASN A 78 -11.69 1.02 -4.34
CA ASN A 78 -12.60 0.16 -3.58
C ASN A 78 -12.00 -0.38 -2.26
N SER A 79 -11.13 0.40 -1.62
CA SER A 79 -10.60 0.13 -0.29
C SER A 79 -11.07 1.21 0.69
N GLN A 80 -11.12 0.88 1.97
CA GLN A 80 -11.32 1.86 3.05
C GLN A 80 -10.07 1.97 3.92
N ILE A 81 -9.37 0.85 4.08
CA ILE A 81 -8.09 0.77 4.78
C ILE A 81 -7.06 0.06 3.89
N ILE A 82 -5.83 0.56 3.89
CA ILE A 82 -4.67 -0.20 3.45
C ILE A 82 -3.78 -0.53 4.65
N ILE A 83 -3.41 -1.80 4.76
CA ILE A 83 -2.33 -2.25 5.65
C ILE A 83 -1.11 -2.49 4.78
N ALA A 84 -0.14 -1.58 4.89
CA ALA A 84 1.11 -1.64 4.15
C ALA A 84 2.22 -2.24 5.01
N LEU A 85 2.91 -3.24 4.48
CA LEU A 85 4.05 -3.90 5.14
C LEU A 85 5.27 -3.81 4.22
N SER A 86 6.31 -3.10 4.63
CA SER A 86 7.52 -2.92 3.80
C SER A 86 8.80 -3.36 4.50
N ASN A 87 9.81 -3.71 3.71
CA ASN A 87 11.20 -3.72 4.16
C ASN A 87 11.93 -2.59 3.43
N ASN A 88 12.04 -1.42 4.06
CA ASN A 88 12.70 -0.26 3.46
C ASN A 88 14.22 -0.27 3.68
N ALA A 89 14.76 -1.26 4.40
CA ALA A 89 16.20 -1.40 4.62
C ALA A 89 16.99 -1.60 3.30
N TRP A 90 16.34 -2.12 2.25
CA TRP A 90 16.90 -2.21 0.89
C TRP A 90 17.34 -0.86 0.32
N PHE A 91 16.75 0.23 0.79
CA PHE A 91 16.99 1.59 0.30
C PHE A 91 17.59 2.50 1.38
N ASN A 92 18.32 1.93 2.34
CA ASN A 92 18.93 2.68 3.42
C ASN A 92 19.81 3.82 2.86
N ASN A 93 19.80 4.97 3.53
CA ASN A 93 20.50 6.20 3.11
C ASN A 93 20.01 6.81 1.78
N SER A 94 18.78 6.54 1.34
CA SER A 94 18.16 7.19 0.18
C SER A 94 16.89 7.97 0.57
N SER A 95 16.34 8.73 -0.39
CA SER A 95 15.06 9.44 -0.25
C SER A 95 13.84 8.58 -0.60
N GLU A 96 14.03 7.31 -0.99
CA GLU A 96 12.95 6.42 -1.47
C GLU A 96 11.77 6.36 -0.51
N TYR A 97 12.02 6.12 0.79
CA TYR A 97 10.94 5.99 1.77
C TYR A 97 10.07 7.24 1.88
N LYS A 98 10.64 8.44 1.66
CA LYS A 98 9.85 9.70 1.64
C LYS A 98 9.04 9.82 0.35
N LEU A 99 9.57 9.40 -0.80
CA LEU A 99 8.84 9.38 -2.07
C LEU A 99 7.69 8.35 -2.04
N GLN A 100 7.94 7.18 -1.47
CA GLN A 100 6.94 6.15 -1.22
C GLN A 100 5.78 6.72 -0.37
N GLN A 101 6.10 7.35 0.76
CA GLN A 101 5.10 8.00 1.61
C GLN A 101 4.35 9.13 0.89
N LEU A 102 5.02 9.91 0.03
CA LEU A 102 4.38 10.98 -0.74
C LEU A 102 3.31 10.41 -1.67
N LEU A 103 3.62 9.34 -2.41
CA LEU A 103 2.66 8.64 -3.27
C LEU A 103 1.52 8.04 -2.45
N MET A 104 1.81 7.41 -1.32
CA MET A 104 0.79 6.86 -0.43
C MET A 104 -0.16 7.96 0.08
N LYS A 105 0.37 9.12 0.51
CA LYS A 105 -0.43 10.28 0.93
C LYS A 105 -1.31 10.82 -0.18
N PHE A 106 -0.79 10.87 -1.40
CA PHE A 106 -1.55 11.28 -2.58
C PHE A 106 -2.74 10.35 -2.83
N TYR A 107 -2.51 9.04 -2.93
CA TYR A 107 -3.59 8.09 -3.19
C TYR A 107 -4.57 7.94 -2.02
N ALA A 108 -4.07 7.96 -0.77
CA ALA A 108 -4.90 7.98 0.43
C ALA A 108 -5.90 9.13 0.38
N SER A 109 -5.42 10.35 0.08
CA SER A 109 -6.29 11.53 -0.03
C SER A 109 -7.21 11.48 -1.24
N LYS A 110 -6.72 11.01 -2.40
CA LYS A 110 -7.52 10.90 -3.64
C LYS A 110 -8.73 9.97 -3.48
N TYR A 111 -8.56 8.87 -2.76
CA TYR A 111 -9.58 7.82 -2.63
C TYR A 111 -10.28 7.79 -1.27
N GLY A 112 -9.91 8.68 -0.33
CA GLY A 112 -10.50 8.69 1.01
C GLY A 112 -10.13 7.46 1.85
N VAL A 113 -8.91 6.93 1.67
CA VAL A 113 -8.43 5.69 2.29
C VAL A 113 -7.45 6.00 3.40
N SER A 114 -7.58 5.32 4.54
CA SER A 114 -6.58 5.35 5.62
C SER A 114 -5.50 4.30 5.38
N VAL A 115 -4.24 4.65 5.60
CA VAL A 115 -3.11 3.73 5.42
C VAL A 115 -2.35 3.56 6.72
N TYR A 116 -2.17 2.31 7.14
CA TYR A 116 -1.31 1.94 8.26
C TYR A 116 -0.09 1.26 7.69
N HIS A 117 1.08 1.89 7.84
CA HIS A 117 2.31 1.45 7.22
C HIS A 117 3.33 1.06 8.27
N ALA A 118 3.64 -0.23 8.34
CA ALA A 118 4.69 -0.79 9.17
C ALA A 118 5.87 -1.23 8.29
N THR A 119 7.08 -0.90 8.74
CA THR A 119 8.31 -1.06 7.98
C THR A 119 9.42 -1.64 8.83
N ASN A 120 10.20 -2.55 8.25
CA ASN A 120 11.58 -2.74 8.68
C ASN A 120 12.44 -1.62 8.08
N GLY A 121 13.20 -0.89 8.91
CA GLY A 121 13.91 0.33 8.51
C GLY A 121 13.09 1.61 8.76
N LYS A 122 13.35 2.66 7.98
CA LYS A 122 12.63 3.96 8.09
C LYS A 122 11.50 4.02 7.05
N GLU A 123 10.30 4.49 7.35
CA GLU A 123 9.75 4.93 8.63
C GLU A 123 8.30 4.43 8.71
N ASN A 124 7.87 4.00 9.90
CA ASN A 124 6.48 3.64 10.17
C ASN A 124 5.60 4.89 10.13
N ILE A 125 4.41 4.80 9.53
CA ILE A 125 3.51 5.97 9.45
C ILE A 125 2.03 5.55 9.39
N VAL A 126 1.18 6.38 10.00
CA VAL A 126 -0.27 6.37 9.77
C VAL A 126 -0.62 7.55 8.88
N ILE A 127 -1.31 7.28 7.78
CA ILE A 127 -1.76 8.29 6.82
C ILE A 127 -3.28 8.31 6.85
N LEU A 128 -3.85 9.45 7.23
CA LEU A 128 -5.28 9.69 7.13
C LEU A 128 -5.57 10.52 5.87
N PRO A 129 -6.68 10.27 5.17
CA PRO A 129 -7.05 11.05 4.00
C PRO A 129 -7.30 12.51 4.40
N LYS A 130 -6.83 13.46 3.58
CA LYS A 130 -7.08 14.88 3.80
C LYS A 130 -8.59 15.17 3.71
N LYS A 131 -9.08 15.99 4.63
CA LYS A 131 -10.42 16.57 4.53
C LYS A 131 -10.41 17.73 3.53
N LEU A 132 -11.49 17.88 2.78
CA LEU A 132 -11.69 19.04 1.90
C LEU A 132 -11.92 20.27 2.77
N LEU A 133 -10.98 21.22 2.73
CA LEU A 133 -11.09 22.51 3.44
C LEU A 133 -12.41 23.23 3.12
N SER A 134 -12.92 23.08 1.90
CA SER A 134 -14.20 23.67 1.48
C SER A 134 -15.41 23.10 2.24
N LYS A 135 -15.35 21.85 2.72
CA LYS A 135 -16.39 21.28 3.57
C LYS A 135 -16.32 21.86 4.97
N ASP A 136 -15.11 21.99 5.51
CA ASP A 136 -14.89 22.55 6.84
C ASP A 136 -15.32 24.02 6.88
N TRP A 137 -15.01 24.81 5.86
CA TRP A 137 -15.48 26.19 5.72
C TRP A 137 -16.99 26.32 5.56
N LYS A 138 -17.63 25.42 4.80
CA LYS A 138 -19.09 25.39 4.70
C LYS A 138 -19.74 25.12 6.07
N ASN A 139 -19.23 24.16 6.83
CA ASN A 139 -19.76 23.85 8.15
C ASN A 139 -19.55 25.02 9.12
N LEU A 140 -18.35 25.60 9.14
CA LEU A 140 -18.05 26.78 9.96
C LEU A 140 -18.95 27.98 9.61
N SER A 141 -19.18 28.22 8.31
CA SER A 141 -20.10 29.28 7.88
C SER A 141 -21.53 29.02 8.35
N LYS A 142 -22.02 27.77 8.28
CA LYS A 142 -23.34 27.41 8.81
C LYS A 142 -23.43 27.67 10.31
N GLU A 143 -22.46 27.22 11.10
CA GLU A 143 -22.43 27.48 12.55
C GLU A 143 -22.47 28.99 12.85
N ILE A 144 -21.66 29.80 12.16
CA ILE A 144 -21.60 31.26 12.41
C ILE A 144 -22.88 32.00 11.99
N PHE A 145 -23.54 31.57 10.91
CA PHE A 145 -24.66 32.29 10.30
C PHE A 145 -26.05 31.72 10.67
N ASP A 146 -26.14 30.45 11.08
CA ASP A 146 -27.39 29.85 11.60
C ASP A 146 -27.56 30.09 13.11
N ASP A 147 -26.50 30.30 13.90
CA ASP A 147 -26.60 30.71 15.32
C ASP A 147 -27.08 32.17 15.52
N LYS A 148 -27.30 32.92 14.43
CA LYS A 148 -27.80 34.31 14.45
C LYS A 148 -29.30 34.44 14.15
N LYS A 149 -30.06 33.34 14.18
CA LYS A 149 -31.53 33.32 14.10
C LYS A 149 -32.13 32.75 15.39
#